data_AF-A0A960VZ32-F1
#
_entry.id   AF-A0A960VZ32-F1
#
_cell.length_a   1.000
_cell.length_b   1.000
_cell.length_c   1.000
_cell.angle_alpha   90.00
_cell.angle_beta   90.00
_cell.angle_gamma   90.00
#
_symmetry.space_group_name_H-M   'P 1'
#
loop_
_entity.id
_entity.type
_entity.pdbx_description
1 polymer ?
#
loop_
_entity_poly.entity_id
_entity_poly.type
_entity_poly.pdbx_seq_one_letter_code
_entity_poly.pdbx_strand_id
1 'polypeptide(L)'
;MPNYITEDEIEKAICKVFQDELGYELLNAYTVREDNPNDKTNRTDKAEVVFHEILKKQLIKINPKIPPPVIDSAIAKLTDKRSQKSPLMANKEVYHLLKDGILVEYEDQNGKKEHGYVRVLDYEHPDNNHFLVVRQMWIKGSLYYRRPVSWSKQGY
;
A
#
# COMPACT_ATOMS: atom_id res chain seq x y z
N MET A 1 -11.71 25.24 -31.72
CA MET A 1 -12.41 24.34 -30.79
C MET A 1 -11.58 24.28 -29.53
N PRO A 2 -12.14 24.40 -28.32
CA PRO A 2 -11.37 24.17 -27.10
C PRO A 2 -10.91 22.71 -27.10
N ASN A 3 -9.62 22.46 -26.93
CA ASN A 3 -9.11 21.10 -26.68
C ASN A 3 -9.60 20.70 -25.28
N TYR A 4 -10.64 19.86 -25.24
CA TYR A 4 -11.15 19.32 -24.00
C TYR A 4 -10.25 18.15 -23.59
N ILE A 5 -9.38 18.39 -22.61
CA ILE A 5 -8.59 17.33 -21.99
C ILE A 5 -9.51 16.57 -21.03
N THR A 6 -9.61 15.26 -21.22
CA THR A 6 -10.40 14.36 -20.37
C THR A 6 -9.65 13.99 -19.08
N GLU A 7 -10.38 13.56 -18.04
CA GLU A 7 -9.77 13.08 -16.79
C GLU A 7 -8.83 11.89 -17.01
N ASP A 8 -9.17 10.99 -17.94
CA ASP A 8 -8.33 9.85 -18.30
C ASP A 8 -7.03 10.29 -18.98
N GLU A 9 -7.06 11.34 -19.81
CA GLU A 9 -5.85 11.92 -20.41
C GLU A 9 -4.96 12.58 -19.35
N ILE A 10 -5.55 13.29 -18.38
CA ILE A 10 -4.83 13.87 -17.25
C ILE A 10 -4.19 12.78 -16.39
N GLU A 11 -4.95 11.74 -16.03
CA GLU A 11 -4.46 10.60 -15.25
C GLU A 11 -3.30 9.89 -15.96
N LYS A 12 -3.44 9.62 -17.27
CA LYS A 12 -2.38 9.02 -18.09
C LYS A 12 -1.13 9.90 -18.14
N ALA A 13 -1.29 11.22 -18.29
CA ALA A 13 -0.16 12.14 -18.31
C ALA A 13 0.59 12.14 -16.96
N ILE A 14 -0.15 12.19 -15.85
CA ILE A 14 0.44 12.15 -14.50
C ILE A 14 1.15 10.81 -14.24
N CYS A 15 0.53 9.67 -14.62
CA CYS A 15 1.19 8.37 -14.51
C CYS A 15 2.51 8.32 -15.30
N LYS A 16 2.56 8.91 -16.50
CA LYS A 16 3.81 8.99 -17.27
C LYS A 16 4.89 9.76 -16.55
N VAL A 17 4.56 10.89 -15.91
CA VAL A 17 5.52 11.65 -15.10
C VAL A 17 6.11 10.79 -13.97
N PHE A 18 5.27 10.06 -13.23
CA PHE A 18 5.75 9.15 -12.17
C PHE A 18 6.65 8.03 -12.71
N GLN A 19 6.37 7.50 -13.90
CA GLN A 19 7.17 6.45 -14.50
C GLN A 19 8.49 6.98 -15.08
N ASP A 20 8.42 8.03 -15.88
CA ASP A 20 9.54 8.51 -16.69
C ASP A 20 10.53 9.36 -15.86
N GLU A 21 10.02 10.17 -14.91
CA GLU A 21 10.86 11.07 -14.11
C GLU A 21 11.26 10.48 -12.75
N LEU A 22 10.39 9.65 -12.15
CA LEU A 22 10.60 9.10 -10.81
C LEU A 22 10.86 7.59 -10.79
N GLY A 23 10.73 6.90 -11.92
CA GLY A 23 11.00 5.46 -12.04
C GLY A 23 9.97 4.57 -11.34
N TYR A 24 8.77 5.07 -11.06
CA TYR A 24 7.76 4.30 -10.32
C TYR A 24 7.09 3.26 -11.23
N GLU A 25 6.78 2.10 -10.66
CA GLU A 25 6.01 1.10 -11.39
C GLU A 25 4.56 1.54 -11.56
N LEU A 26 3.95 1.21 -12.71
CA LEU A 26 2.56 1.53 -13.02
C LEU A 26 1.71 0.27 -13.09
N LEU A 27 0.59 0.26 -12.37
CA LEU A 27 -0.41 -0.81 -12.42
C LEU A 27 -1.79 -0.25 -12.78
N ASN A 28 -2.35 -0.72 -13.88
CA ASN A 28 -3.73 -0.44 -14.25
C ASN A 28 -4.66 -1.57 -13.75
N ALA A 29 -5.37 -1.29 -12.66
CA ALA A 29 -6.29 -2.22 -12.01
C ALA A 29 -7.74 -2.11 -12.51
N TYR A 30 -7.94 -1.60 -13.72
CA TYR A 30 -9.26 -1.49 -14.33
C TYR A 30 -9.90 -2.86 -14.56
N THR A 31 -11.11 -3.01 -14.05
CA THR A 31 -12.05 -4.07 -14.45
C THR A 31 -13.40 -3.45 -14.78
N VAL A 32 -14.10 -3.99 -15.79
CA VAL A 32 -15.43 -3.48 -16.20
C VAL A 32 -16.43 -3.59 -15.04
N ARG A 33 -16.46 -4.74 -14.37
CA ARG A 33 -17.28 -4.97 -13.17
C ARG A 33 -16.47 -4.77 -11.90
N GLU A 34 -17.12 -4.20 -10.89
CA GLU A 34 -16.57 -3.94 -9.56
C GLU A 34 -16.21 -5.19 -8.76
N ASP A 35 -16.96 -6.27 -8.96
CA ASP A 35 -16.78 -7.56 -8.30
C ASP A 35 -15.78 -8.48 -9.00
N ASN A 36 -15.26 -8.09 -10.17
CA ASN A 36 -14.29 -8.92 -10.90
C ASN A 36 -12.95 -8.98 -10.14
N PRO A 37 -12.53 -10.16 -9.64
CA PRO A 37 -11.31 -10.30 -8.85
C PRO A 37 -10.03 -10.11 -9.68
N ASN A 38 -10.08 -10.25 -11.00
CA ASN A 38 -8.90 -10.21 -11.86
C ASN A 38 -8.53 -8.78 -12.29
N ASP A 39 -8.08 -7.96 -11.32
CA ASP A 39 -7.60 -6.59 -11.54
C ASP A 39 -6.08 -6.47 -11.54
N LYS A 40 -5.35 -7.59 -11.66
CA LYS A 40 -3.87 -7.68 -11.66
C LYS A 40 -3.20 -7.22 -10.36
N THR A 41 -3.96 -6.98 -9.29
CA THR A 41 -3.40 -6.56 -8.00
C THR A 41 -2.97 -7.71 -7.10
N ASN A 42 -3.31 -8.95 -7.44
CA ASN A 42 -3.18 -10.14 -6.60
C ASN A 42 -3.90 -10.05 -5.24
N ARG A 43 -4.81 -9.08 -5.05
CA ARG A 43 -5.65 -9.03 -3.84
C ARG A 43 -6.63 -10.19 -3.85
N THR A 44 -6.83 -10.79 -2.67
CA THR A 44 -7.79 -11.88 -2.51
C THR A 44 -9.20 -11.36 -2.22
N ASP A 45 -9.30 -10.14 -1.67
CA ASP A 45 -10.55 -9.43 -1.42
C ASP A 45 -10.44 -7.97 -1.90
N LYS A 46 -11.49 -7.48 -2.56
CA LYS A 46 -11.61 -6.07 -2.98
C LYS A 46 -11.69 -5.10 -1.81
N ALA A 47 -11.98 -5.58 -0.59
CA ALA A 47 -11.90 -4.77 0.62
C ALA A 47 -10.45 -4.52 1.08
N GLU A 48 -9.48 -5.27 0.58
CA GLU A 48 -8.06 -5.07 0.89
C GLU A 48 -7.55 -3.79 0.22
N VAL A 49 -6.92 -2.92 1.02
CA VAL A 49 -6.32 -1.67 0.55
C VAL A 49 -4.79 -1.71 0.59
N VAL A 50 -4.23 -2.84 1.00
CA VAL A 50 -2.78 -3.08 1.11
C VAL A 50 -2.41 -4.28 0.24
N PHE A 51 -1.39 -4.13 -0.61
CA PHE A 51 -0.84 -5.24 -1.41
C PHE A 51 0.08 -6.10 -0.54
N HIS A 52 -0.49 -7.07 0.17
CA HIS A 52 0.22 -7.84 1.19
C HIS A 52 1.48 -8.55 0.66
N GLU A 53 1.39 -9.17 -0.53
CA GLU A 53 2.54 -9.87 -1.14
C GLU A 53 3.70 -8.92 -1.45
N ILE A 54 3.40 -7.76 -2.02
CA ILE A 54 4.40 -6.73 -2.33
C ILE A 54 5.01 -6.21 -1.03
N LEU A 55 4.16 -5.82 -0.06
CA LEU A 55 4.62 -5.31 1.22
C LEU A 55 5.55 -6.31 1.91
N LYS A 56 5.14 -7.58 2.04
CA LYS A 56 5.96 -8.64 2.65
C LYS A 56 7.30 -8.80 1.96
N LYS A 57 7.30 -8.89 0.62
CA LYS A 57 8.52 -9.03 -0.17
C LYS A 57 9.49 -7.87 0.07
N GLN A 58 9.01 -6.64 0.16
CA GLN A 58 9.87 -5.48 0.37
C GLN A 58 10.35 -5.37 1.83
N LEU A 59 9.49 -5.68 2.82
CA LEU A 59 9.91 -5.67 4.23
C LEU A 59 10.99 -6.72 4.53
N ILE A 60 10.94 -7.90 3.89
CA ILE A 60 12.00 -8.91 3.99
C ILE A 60 13.35 -8.36 3.49
N LYS A 61 13.34 -7.58 2.39
CA LYS A 61 14.57 -6.98 1.85
C LYS A 61 15.13 -5.87 2.75
N ILE A 62 14.26 -5.02 3.29
CA ILE A 62 14.66 -3.90 4.16
C ILE A 62 15.16 -4.41 5.53
N ASN A 63 14.65 -5.56 5.98
CA ASN A 63 14.92 -6.12 7.31
C ASN A 63 15.52 -7.54 7.24
N PRO A 64 16.71 -7.73 6.64
CA PRO A 64 17.27 -9.06 6.34
C PRO A 64 17.62 -9.90 7.59
N LYS A 65 17.73 -9.26 8.76
CA LYS A 65 18.04 -9.93 10.04
C LYS A 65 16.80 -10.46 10.76
N ILE A 66 15.61 -10.03 10.37
CA ILE A 66 14.36 -10.37 11.05
C ILE A 66 13.71 -11.57 10.33
N PRO A 67 13.37 -12.66 11.03
CA PRO A 67 12.73 -13.82 10.43
C PRO A 67 11.40 -13.49 9.74
N PRO A 68 11.08 -14.09 8.56
CA PRO A 68 9.84 -13.82 7.85
C PRO A 68 8.54 -13.95 8.67
N PRO A 69 8.39 -14.93 9.59
CA PRO A 69 7.18 -15.02 10.42
C PRO A 69 6.98 -13.82 11.36
N VAL A 70 8.07 -13.18 11.78
CA VAL A 70 8.05 -11.98 12.62
C VAL A 70 7.64 -10.77 11.78
N ILE A 71 8.09 -10.72 10.53
CA ILE A 71 7.65 -9.71 9.55
C ILE A 71 6.15 -9.86 9.28
N ASP A 72 5.62 -11.08 9.14
CA ASP A 72 4.17 -11.30 8.99
C ASP A 72 3.38 -10.73 10.19
N SER A 73 3.89 -10.94 11.41
CA SER A 73 3.29 -10.38 12.63
C SER A 73 3.34 -8.85 12.65
N ALA A 74 4.44 -8.27 12.16
CA ALA A 74 4.59 -6.81 12.04
C ALA A 74 3.64 -6.23 10.98
N ILE A 75 3.47 -6.89 9.83
CA ILE A 75 2.49 -6.51 8.81
C ILE A 75 1.09 -6.52 9.40
N ALA A 76 0.70 -7.58 10.11
CA ALA A 76 -0.61 -7.67 10.75
C ALA A 76 -0.87 -6.48 11.68
N LYS A 77 0.13 -6.06 12.47
CA LYS A 77 0.06 -4.87 13.34
C LYS A 77 -0.03 -3.55 12.56
N LEU A 78 0.70 -3.44 11.45
CA LEU A 78 0.63 -2.27 10.57
C LEU A 78 -0.76 -2.13 9.96
N THR A 79 -1.31 -3.23 9.45
CA THR A 79 -2.59 -3.27 8.72
C THR A 79 -3.81 -3.44 9.61
N ASP A 80 -3.64 -3.44 10.93
CA ASP A 80 -4.73 -3.65 11.87
C ASP A 80 -5.84 -2.58 11.75
N LYS A 81 -7.08 -3.01 11.98
CA LYS A 81 -8.26 -2.15 11.86
C LYS A 81 -8.34 -1.19 13.03
N ARG A 82 -8.23 0.10 12.74
CA ARG A 82 -8.30 1.18 13.75
C ARG A 82 -9.67 1.86 13.79
N SER A 83 -10.73 1.13 13.48
CA SER A 83 -12.10 1.69 13.35
C SER A 83 -12.69 2.25 14.65
N GLN A 84 -12.13 1.88 15.81
CA GLN A 84 -12.54 2.41 17.12
C GLN A 84 -11.81 3.70 17.51
N LYS A 85 -10.84 4.17 16.70
CA LYS A 85 -10.07 5.39 16.96
C LYS A 85 -10.57 6.53 16.08
N SER A 86 -10.41 7.77 16.55
CA SER A 86 -10.60 8.93 15.68
C SER A 86 -9.58 8.91 14.53
N PRO A 87 -9.88 9.50 13.36
CA PRO A 87 -8.94 9.55 12.24
C PRO A 87 -7.57 10.14 12.62
N LEU A 88 -7.56 11.18 13.47
CA LEU A 88 -6.32 11.78 13.96
C LEU A 88 -5.47 10.79 14.78
N MET A 89 -6.10 10.05 15.70
CA MET A 89 -5.39 9.08 16.53
C MET A 89 -4.91 7.87 15.71
N ALA A 90 -5.73 7.38 14.79
CA ALA A 90 -5.35 6.30 13.88
C ALA A 90 -4.17 6.70 13.00
N ASN A 91 -4.22 7.90 12.40
CA ASN A 91 -3.14 8.43 11.57
C ASN A 91 -1.85 8.63 12.37
N LYS A 92 -1.94 9.18 13.60
CA LYS A 92 -0.76 9.36 14.46
C LYS A 92 -0.08 8.03 14.78
N GLU A 93 -0.86 7.00 15.08
CA GLU A 93 -0.30 5.67 15.36
C GLU A 93 0.39 5.06 14.13
N VAL A 94 -0.29 5.07 12.98
CA VAL A 94 0.29 4.55 11.73
C VAL A 94 1.55 5.33 11.35
N TYR A 95 1.54 6.66 11.52
CA TYR A 95 2.72 7.49 11.30
C TYR A 95 3.92 7.04 12.15
N HIS A 96 3.72 6.75 13.43
CA HIS A 96 4.81 6.23 14.28
C HIS A 96 5.28 4.84 13.84
N LEU A 97 4.38 3.95 13.41
CA LEU A 97 4.79 2.64 12.86
C LEU A 97 5.62 2.78 11.57
N LEU A 98 5.28 3.76 10.72
CA LEU A 98 6.02 4.04 9.48
C LEU A 98 7.36 4.75 9.72
N LYS A 99 7.41 5.66 10.69
CA LYS A 99 8.59 6.47 11.00
C LYS A 99 9.59 5.73 11.88
N ASP A 100 9.11 5.24 13.02
CA ASP A 100 9.95 4.69 14.09
C ASP A 100 10.14 3.17 13.91
N GLY A 101 9.33 2.54 13.05
CA GLY A 101 9.32 1.10 12.83
C GLY A 101 8.46 0.35 13.84
N ILE A 102 8.25 -0.93 13.57
CA ILE A 102 7.36 -1.78 14.37
C ILE A 102 8.22 -2.60 15.32
N LEU A 103 8.11 -2.32 16.62
CA LEU A 103 8.81 -3.09 17.66
C LEU A 103 8.37 -4.56 17.62
N VAL A 104 9.35 -5.46 17.56
CA VAL A 104 9.19 -6.92 17.54
C VAL A 104 10.19 -7.60 18.48
N GLU A 105 9.83 -8.78 18.95
CA GLU A 105 10.73 -9.73 19.63
C GLU A 105 10.89 -10.95 18.71
N TYR A 106 12.11 -11.44 18.54
CA TYR A 106 12.41 -12.60 17.70
C TYR A 106 13.64 -13.35 18.22
N GLU A 107 13.79 -14.60 17.77
CA GLU A 107 15.02 -15.36 18.01
C GLU A 107 16.00 -15.12 16.86
N ASP A 108 17.25 -14.81 17.20
CA ASP A 108 18.34 -14.70 16.24
C ASP A 108 18.76 -16.08 15.70
N GLN A 109 19.72 -16.10 14.76
CA GLN A 109 20.27 -17.33 14.20
C GLN A 109 20.94 -18.27 15.23
N ASN A 110 21.19 -17.79 16.46
CA ASN A 110 21.77 -18.55 17.55
C ASN A 110 20.72 -19.01 18.58
N GLY A 111 19.43 -18.76 18.33
CA GLY A 111 18.33 -19.08 19.25
C GLY A 111 18.22 -18.12 20.45
N LYS A 112 18.88 -16.97 20.40
CA LYS A 112 18.80 -15.95 21.45
C LYS A 112 17.65 -15.01 21.16
N LYS A 113 16.84 -14.72 22.19
CA LYS A 113 15.82 -13.68 22.12
C LYS A 113 16.43 -12.30 21.95
N GLU A 114 16.00 -11.59 20.93
CA GLU A 114 16.36 -10.21 20.62
C GLU A 114 15.12 -9.35 20.42
N HIS A 115 15.28 -8.06 20.69
CA HIS A 115 14.30 -7.04 20.34
C HIS A 115 14.82 -6.24 19.16
N GLY A 116 13.93 -5.89 18.23
CA GLY A 116 14.28 -5.07 17.08
C GLY A 116 13.07 -4.33 16.54
N TYR A 117 13.31 -3.59 15.45
CA TYR A 117 12.27 -2.85 14.75
C TYR A 117 12.20 -3.33 13.32
N VAL A 118 11.01 -3.73 12.87
CA VAL A 118 10.72 -3.90 11.44
C VAL A 118 10.52 -2.50 10.86
N ARG A 119 11.48 -2.05 10.04
CA ARG A 119 11.38 -0.79 9.31
C ARG A 119 10.45 -0.95 8.11
N VAL A 120 9.49 -0.04 7.98
CA VAL A 120 8.52 -0.06 6.86
C VAL A 120 9.04 0.71 5.65
N LEU A 121 9.80 1.77 5.90
CA LEU A 121 10.48 2.59 4.89
C LEU A 121 11.98 2.60 5.17
N ASP A 122 12.78 2.50 4.11
CA ASP A 122 14.22 2.69 4.16
C ASP A 122 14.54 4.17 3.96
N TYR A 123 14.69 4.90 5.07
CA TYR A 123 15.06 6.33 5.04
C TYR A 123 16.56 6.55 4.83
N GLU A 124 17.39 5.53 5.09
CA GLU A 124 18.85 5.62 4.92
C GLU A 124 19.22 5.48 3.44
N HIS A 125 18.54 4.58 2.73
CA HIS A 125 18.71 4.35 1.30
C HIS A 125 17.36 4.40 0.59
N PRO A 126 16.86 5.61 0.25
CA PRO A 126 15.52 5.79 -0.32
C PRO A 126 15.25 4.98 -1.60
N ASP A 127 16.28 4.70 -2.39
CA ASP A 127 16.21 3.92 -3.63
C ASP A 127 15.87 2.43 -3.39
N ASN A 128 16.02 1.93 -2.17
CA ASN A 128 15.58 0.57 -1.79
C ASN A 128 14.06 0.47 -1.63
N ASN A 129 13.36 1.60 -1.49
CA ASN A 129 11.91 1.60 -1.38
C ASN A 129 11.28 1.31 -2.75
N HIS A 130 10.16 0.60 -2.70
CA HIS A 130 9.41 0.27 -3.89
C HIS A 130 8.17 1.14 -3.99
N PHE A 131 8.10 1.93 -5.05
CA PHE A 131 6.99 2.84 -5.34
C PHE A 131 6.15 2.30 -6.50
N LEU A 132 4.85 2.17 -6.25
CA LEU A 132 3.88 1.64 -7.19
C LEU A 132 2.70 2.61 -7.31
N VAL A 133 2.43 3.09 -8.52
CA VAL A 133 1.25 3.88 -8.85
C VAL A 133 0.17 2.95 -9.37
N VAL A 134 -0.93 2.85 -8.63
CA VAL A 134 -2.08 2.03 -9.02
C VAL A 134 -3.23 2.94 -9.42
N ARG A 135 -3.83 2.66 -10.57
CA ARG A 135 -4.95 3.43 -11.09
C ARG A 135 -6.17 2.56 -11.40
N GLN A 136 -7.34 3.20 -11.46
CA GLN A 136 -8.63 2.55 -11.79
C GLN A 136 -9.02 1.36 -10.90
N MET A 137 -8.52 1.33 -9.66
CA MET A 137 -8.74 0.23 -8.71
C MET A 137 -10.09 0.34 -8.00
N TRP A 138 -10.89 -0.74 -8.07
CA TRP A 138 -12.09 -0.88 -7.24
C TRP A 138 -11.73 -1.27 -5.81
N ILE A 139 -12.37 -0.61 -4.83
CA ILE A 139 -12.30 -0.92 -3.40
C ILE A 139 -13.72 -1.17 -2.89
N LYS A 140 -13.94 -2.30 -2.23
CA LYS A 140 -15.22 -2.65 -1.61
C LYS A 140 -15.31 -2.00 -0.23
N GLY A 141 -16.21 -1.02 -0.09
CA GLY A 141 -16.57 -0.46 1.22
C GLY A 141 -17.62 -1.31 1.94
N SER A 142 -18.06 -0.86 3.12
CA SER A 142 -19.12 -1.53 3.88
C SER A 142 -20.48 -1.52 3.18
N LEU A 143 -20.76 -0.50 2.36
CA LEU A 143 -22.05 -0.31 1.69
C LEU A 143 -21.99 -0.48 0.16
N TYR A 144 -20.89 -0.06 -0.48
CA TYR A 144 -20.76 -0.06 -1.94
C TYR A 144 -19.30 -0.07 -2.39
N TYR A 145 -19.06 -0.43 -3.65
CA TYR A 145 -17.76 -0.34 -4.31
C TYR A 145 -17.44 1.10 -4.70
N ARG A 146 -16.17 1.50 -4.57
CA ARG A 146 -15.69 2.83 -4.91
C ARG A 146 -14.42 2.74 -5.73
N ARG A 147 -14.21 3.72 -6.61
CA ARG A 147 -12.93 4.02 -7.24
C ARG A 147 -12.44 5.36 -6.69
N PRO A 148 -11.39 5.38 -5.85
CA PRO A 148 -10.94 6.61 -5.19
C PRO A 148 -10.54 7.75 -6.15
N VAL A 149 -10.20 7.43 -7.40
CA VAL A 149 -9.68 8.38 -8.40
C VAL A 149 -10.66 8.70 -9.53
N SER A 150 -11.87 8.11 -9.55
CA SER A 150 -12.88 8.54 -10.52
C SER A 150 -13.65 9.72 -9.96
N TRP A 151 -13.39 10.93 -10.47
CA TRP A 151 -14.27 12.10 -10.28
C TRP A 151 -15.53 11.98 -11.14
N SER A 152 -16.08 10.76 -11.29
CA SER A 152 -17.42 10.60 -11.82
C SER A 152 -18.38 11.06 -10.72
N LYS A 153 -18.94 12.26 -10.90
CA LYS A 153 -20.09 12.80 -10.15
C LYS A 153 -21.02 11.65 -9.74
N GLN A 154 -20.97 11.28 -8.46
CA GLN A 154 -22.11 10.61 -7.84
C GLN A 154 -23.14 11.70 -7.60
N GLY A 155 -24.06 11.82 -8.57
CA GLY A 155 -25.24 12.65 -8.46
C GLY A 155 -26.06 12.25 -7.24
N TYR A 156 -26.63 13.27 -6.59
CA TYR A 156 -27.79 13.16 -5.73
C TYR A 156 -28.99 12.62 -6.52
#